data_AF-A0A0F9P784-F1
#
_entry.id   AF-A0A0F9P784-F1
#
_cell.length_a   1.000
_cell.length_b   1.000
_cell.length_c   1.000
_cell.angle_alpha   90.00
_cell.angle_beta   90.00
_cell.angle_gamma   90.00
#
_symmetry.space_group_name_H-M   'P 1'
#
loop_
_entity.id
_entity.type
_entity.pdbx_description
1 polymer ?
#
loop_
_entity_poly.entity_id
_entity_poly.type
_entity_poly.pdbx_seq_one_letter_code
_entity_poly.pdbx_strand_id
1 'polypeptide(L)'
;GWKGPSTPKGSFEKPFHAISLMIEAGATFVARCFSGDINHLTDIIVEATIHEGFSFIEVLQPAITYRKWAEYNEQIEYLEKKPEFHLDAIKAAKENHKFTLGVFFKKKRQIYHKELYGDHNPITKKLSRENRLEKIKRILKIK
;
A
#
# COMPACT_ATOMS: atom_id res chain seq x y z
N GLY A 1 -16.65 -6.29 -18.61
CA GLY A 1 -15.33 -6.65 -18.06
C GLY A 1 -14.64 -7.68 -18.94
N TRP A 2 -13.47 -8.17 -18.52
CA TRP A 2 -12.79 -9.30 -19.19
C TRP A 2 -13.71 -10.53 -19.26
N LYS A 3 -13.74 -11.22 -20.39
CA LYS A 3 -14.56 -12.43 -20.61
C LYS A 3 -13.74 -13.65 -20.27
N GLY A 4 -14.10 -14.32 -19.18
CA GLY A 4 -13.39 -15.48 -18.66
C GLY A 4 -14.24 -16.75 -18.67
N PRO A 5 -13.64 -17.90 -18.30
CA PRO A 5 -14.38 -19.17 -18.18
C PRO A 5 -15.56 -19.09 -17.21
N SER A 6 -15.37 -18.44 -16.04
CA SER A 6 -16.40 -18.25 -15.02
C SER A 6 -17.34 -17.08 -15.31
N THR A 7 -16.92 -16.14 -16.18
CA THR A 7 -17.70 -14.96 -16.59
C THR A 7 -17.72 -14.84 -18.12
N PRO A 8 -18.46 -15.69 -18.85
CA PRO A 8 -18.40 -15.73 -20.32
C PRO A 8 -18.87 -14.45 -21.01
N LYS A 9 -19.81 -13.73 -20.38
CA LYS A 9 -20.29 -12.41 -20.84
C LYS A 9 -19.40 -11.27 -20.33
N GLY A 10 -18.40 -11.58 -19.51
CA GLY A 10 -17.54 -10.66 -18.79
C GLY A 10 -18.20 -10.09 -17.54
N SER A 11 -17.39 -9.49 -16.65
CA SER A 11 -17.94 -8.85 -15.45
C SER A 11 -18.80 -7.64 -15.79
N PHE A 12 -19.99 -7.55 -15.17
CA PHE A 12 -20.90 -6.41 -15.24
C PHE A 12 -20.42 -5.23 -14.38
N GLU A 13 -19.65 -5.53 -13.34
CA GLU A 13 -19.14 -4.55 -12.40
C GLU A 13 -18.00 -3.76 -13.05
N LYS A 14 -17.94 -2.47 -12.73
CA LYS A 14 -16.79 -1.63 -13.07
C LYS A 14 -15.66 -1.92 -12.08
N PRO A 15 -14.41 -2.08 -12.54
CA PRO A 15 -13.26 -2.17 -11.64
C PRO A 15 -13.18 -0.93 -10.75
N PHE A 16 -12.77 -1.10 -9.50
CA PHE A 16 -12.45 0.03 -8.63
C PHE A 16 -11.01 0.50 -8.87
N HIS A 17 -10.71 1.76 -8.54
CA HIS A 17 -9.36 2.31 -8.64
C HIS A 17 -8.62 2.15 -7.31
N ALA A 18 -7.73 1.17 -7.22
CA ALA A 18 -7.03 0.84 -5.98
C ALA A 18 -6.24 2.02 -5.42
N ILE A 19 -5.46 2.72 -6.25
CA ILE A 19 -4.72 3.92 -5.82
C ILE A 19 -5.64 4.97 -5.22
N SER A 20 -6.75 5.31 -5.88
CA SER A 20 -7.69 6.29 -5.35
C SER A 20 -8.30 5.85 -4.02
N LEU A 21 -8.70 4.58 -3.93
CA LEU A 21 -9.24 4.01 -2.69
C LEU A 21 -8.24 4.12 -1.54
N MET A 22 -6.97 3.80 -1.78
CA MET A 22 -5.95 3.78 -0.72
C MET A 22 -5.54 5.19 -0.28
N ILE A 23 -5.51 6.15 -1.20
CA ILE A 23 -5.29 7.56 -0.86
C ILE A 23 -6.45 8.06 0.03
N GLU A 24 -7.70 7.77 -0.33
CA GLU A 24 -8.88 8.14 0.47
C GLU A 24 -8.96 7.40 1.81
N ALA A 25 -8.53 6.13 1.86
CA ALA A 25 -8.43 5.34 3.09
C ALA A 25 -7.34 5.86 4.07
N GLY A 26 -6.55 6.85 3.65
CA GLY A 26 -5.56 7.50 4.50
C GLY A 26 -4.17 6.86 4.48
N ALA A 27 -3.86 6.02 3.49
CA ALA A 27 -2.49 5.54 3.28
C ALA A 27 -1.53 6.73 3.12
N THR A 28 -0.32 6.58 3.64
CA THR A 28 0.67 7.67 3.63
C THR A 28 1.78 7.46 2.61
N PHE A 29 1.82 6.30 1.98
CA PHE A 29 2.61 5.99 0.79
C PHE A 29 1.75 5.12 -0.16
N VAL A 30 1.61 5.55 -1.41
CA VAL A 30 0.81 4.88 -2.43
C VAL A 30 1.55 4.92 -3.76
N ALA A 31 1.83 3.75 -4.33
CA ALA A 31 2.53 3.60 -5.59
C ALA A 31 1.88 2.54 -6.49
N ARG A 32 2.15 2.62 -7.80
CA ARG A 32 1.86 1.55 -8.77
C ARG A 32 3.14 1.11 -9.44
N CYS A 33 3.33 -0.20 -9.57
CA CYS A 33 4.48 -0.81 -10.21
C CYS A 33 4.04 -1.89 -11.19
N PHE A 34 5.00 -2.39 -11.96
CA PHE A 34 4.80 -3.48 -12.89
C PHE A 34 5.84 -4.56 -12.63
N SER A 35 5.40 -5.80 -12.59
CA SER A 35 6.27 -6.96 -12.34
C SER A 35 7.30 -7.22 -13.44
N GLY A 36 7.10 -6.67 -14.64
CA GLY A 36 8.04 -6.81 -15.76
C GLY A 36 9.19 -5.80 -15.70
N ASP A 37 9.08 -4.77 -14.86
CA ASP A 37 10.18 -3.85 -14.54
C ASP A 37 10.63 -4.09 -13.10
N ILE A 38 11.45 -5.12 -12.93
CA ILE A 38 11.91 -5.59 -11.63
C ILE A 38 12.76 -4.52 -10.93
N ASN A 39 13.54 -3.73 -11.67
CA ASN A 39 14.40 -2.71 -11.09
C ASN A 39 13.55 -1.60 -10.45
N HIS A 40 12.62 -1.02 -11.22
CA HIS A 40 11.70 -0.01 -10.68
C HIS A 40 10.85 -0.56 -9.54
N LEU A 41 10.32 -1.78 -9.65
CA LEU A 41 9.56 -2.41 -8.57
C LEU A 41 10.41 -2.58 -7.30
N THR A 42 11.66 -3.00 -7.43
CA THR A 42 12.59 -3.15 -6.30
C THR A 42 12.84 -1.82 -5.60
N ASP A 43 13.12 -0.77 -6.37
CA ASP A 43 13.37 0.56 -5.83
C ASP A 43 12.16 1.10 -5.05
N ILE A 44 10.95 0.93 -5.59
CA ILE A 44 9.71 1.33 -4.92
C ILE A 44 9.44 0.49 -3.65
N ILE A 45 9.72 -0.81 -3.67
CA ILE A 45 9.58 -1.66 -2.46
C ILE A 45 10.55 -1.20 -1.37
N VAL A 46 11.80 -0.87 -1.72
CA VAL A 46 12.78 -0.31 -0.78
C VAL A 46 12.26 1.01 -0.21
N GLU A 47 11.81 1.93 -1.07
CA GLU A 47 11.25 3.22 -0.64
C GLU A 47 10.02 3.07 0.27
N ALA A 48 9.13 2.13 -0.04
CA ALA A 48 7.94 1.83 0.74
C ALA A 48 8.27 1.22 2.10
N THR A 49 9.35 0.44 2.18
CA THR A 49 9.82 -0.23 3.42
C THR A 49 10.44 0.77 4.40
N ILE A 50 11.21 1.73 3.89
CA ILE A 50 11.82 2.79 4.72
C ILE A 50 10.81 3.87 5.13
N HIS A 51 9.64 3.92 4.49
CA HIS A 51 8.62 4.92 4.77
C HIS A 51 8.00 4.70 6.15
N GLU A 52 8.07 5.71 7.02
CA GLU A 52 7.40 5.70 8.32
C GLU A 52 5.89 5.95 8.14
N GLY A 53 5.15 4.86 7.89
CA GLY A 53 3.70 4.90 7.75
C GLY A 53 3.14 3.63 7.11
N PHE A 54 1.86 3.69 6.72
CA PHE A 54 1.25 2.61 5.97
C PHE A 54 1.54 2.82 4.47
N SER A 55 2.23 1.84 3.88
CA SER A 55 2.61 1.81 2.47
C SER A 55 1.76 0.82 1.69
N PHE A 56 1.22 1.28 0.56
CA PHE A 56 0.49 0.46 -0.41
C PHE A 56 1.15 0.52 -1.78
N ILE A 57 1.36 -0.65 -2.40
CA ILE A 57 1.91 -0.78 -3.75
C ILE A 57 0.96 -1.64 -4.57
N GLU A 58 0.35 -1.07 -5.61
CA GLU A 58 -0.38 -1.82 -6.63
C GLU A 58 0.61 -2.39 -7.65
N VAL A 59 0.81 -3.70 -7.66
CA VAL A 59 1.68 -4.37 -8.64
C VAL A 59 0.83 -4.93 -9.77
N LEU A 60 0.95 -4.33 -10.96
CA LEU A 60 0.39 -4.89 -12.17
C LEU A 60 1.18 -6.15 -12.55
N GLN A 61 0.51 -7.29 -12.54
CA GLN A 61 1.12 -8.60 -12.79
C GLN A 61 0.30 -9.35 -13.85
N PRO A 62 0.78 -9.43 -15.10
CA PRO A 62 0.11 -10.20 -16.15
C PRO A 62 0.10 -11.69 -15.83
N ALA A 63 -1.06 -12.32 -15.97
CA ALA A 63 -1.17 -13.78 -15.99
C ALA A 63 -1.03 -14.26 -17.44
N ILE A 64 0.11 -14.87 -17.78
CA ILE A 64 0.50 -15.18 -19.17
C ILE A 64 -0.51 -16.06 -19.92
N THR A 65 -1.23 -16.92 -19.20
CA THR A 65 -2.31 -17.77 -19.74
C THR A 65 -3.47 -16.96 -20.31
N TYR A 66 -3.69 -15.73 -19.82
CA TYR A 66 -4.86 -14.92 -20.15
C TYR A 66 -4.52 -13.62 -20.90
N ARG A 67 -3.37 -13.01 -20.63
CA ARG A 67 -2.88 -11.82 -21.32
C ARG A 67 -1.37 -11.85 -21.46
N LYS A 68 -0.87 -11.40 -22.61
CA LYS A 68 0.56 -11.37 -22.88
C LYS A 68 1.22 -10.18 -22.20
N TRP A 69 2.50 -10.33 -21.87
CA TRP A 69 3.35 -9.27 -21.32
C TRP A 69 3.45 -8.05 -22.25
N ALA A 70 3.54 -8.27 -23.56
CA ALA A 70 3.63 -7.19 -24.56
C ALA A 70 2.44 -6.22 -24.50
N GLU A 71 1.22 -6.72 -24.26
CA GLU A 71 0.02 -5.89 -24.15
C GLU A 71 0.09 -4.91 -22.97
N TYR A 72 0.79 -5.28 -21.89
CA TYR A 72 1.00 -4.40 -20.75
C TYR A 72 2.11 -3.40 -21.02
N ASN A 73 3.22 -3.83 -21.61
CA ASN A 73 4.37 -2.97 -21.92
C ASN A 73 3.99 -1.77 -22.77
N GLU A 74 3.12 -1.95 -23.77
CA GLU A 74 2.64 -0.87 -24.66
C GLU A 74 1.81 0.20 -23.91
N GLN A 75 1.24 -0.16 -22.76
CA GLN A 75 0.38 0.71 -21.98
C GLN A 75 1.11 1.35 -20.79
N ILE A 76 2.36 0.97 -20.53
CA ILE A 76 3.12 1.48 -19.38
C ILE A 76 3.62 2.89 -19.67
N GLU A 77 3.43 3.77 -18.70
CA GLU A 77 4.13 5.05 -18.62
C GLU A 77 4.54 5.32 -17.18
N TYR A 78 5.45 6.26 -16.98
CA TYR A 78 5.94 6.62 -15.65
C TYR A 78 5.54 8.05 -15.34
N LEU A 79 5.22 8.32 -14.08
CA LEU A 79 5.01 9.68 -13.61
C LEU A 79 6.28 10.51 -13.84
N GLU A 80 6.17 11.59 -14.60
CA GLU A 80 7.29 12.54 -14.78
C GLU A 80 7.62 13.27 -13.47
N LYS A 81 6.57 13.63 -12.72
CA LYS A 81 6.67 14.28 -11.42
C LYS A 81 5.65 13.69 -10.47
N LYS A 82 6.05 13.49 -9.22
CA LYS A 82 5.14 13.12 -8.14
C LYS A 82 4.04 14.19 -7.98
N PRO A 83 2.76 13.80 -7.96
CA PRO A 83 1.67 14.71 -7.65
C PRO A 83 1.85 15.38 -6.28
N GLU A 84 1.65 16.70 -6.23
CA GLU A 84 1.79 17.49 -4.99
C GLU A 84 0.53 17.41 -4.13
N PHE A 85 -0.64 17.39 -4.78
CA PHE A 85 -1.93 17.40 -4.09
C PHE A 85 -2.67 16.07 -4.22
N HIS A 86 -3.52 15.81 -3.23
CA HIS A 86 -4.37 14.62 -3.12
C HIS A 86 -5.22 14.38 -4.37
N LEU A 87 -5.82 15.44 -4.91
CA LEU A 87 -6.66 15.36 -6.10
C LEU A 87 -5.87 15.05 -7.38
N ASP A 88 -4.65 15.56 -7.50
CA ASP A 88 -3.78 15.30 -8.65
C ASP A 88 -3.34 13.84 -8.67
N ALA A 89 -3.02 13.28 -7.50
CA ALA A 89 -2.69 11.87 -7.36
C ALA A 89 -3.85 10.96 -7.80
N ILE A 90 -5.08 11.32 -7.41
CA ILE A 90 -6.29 10.59 -7.81
C ILE A 90 -6.55 10.74 -9.31
N LYS A 91 -6.37 11.94 -9.86
CA LYS A 91 -6.58 12.20 -11.29
C LYS A 91 -5.58 11.39 -12.13
N ALA A 92 -4.29 11.46 -11.81
CA ALA A 92 -3.25 10.70 -12.49
C ALA A 92 -3.50 9.18 -12.41
N ALA A 93 -4.00 8.68 -11.28
CA ALA A 93 -4.28 7.25 -11.12
C ALA A 93 -5.50 6.74 -11.89
N LYS A 94 -6.44 7.65 -12.25
CA LYS A 94 -7.69 7.35 -12.95
C LYS A 94 -7.59 7.56 -14.46
N GLU A 95 -6.47 8.05 -14.98
CA GLU A 95 -6.26 8.26 -16.41
C GLU A 95 -6.28 6.89 -17.12
N ASN A 96 -7.41 6.58 -17.77
CA ASN A 96 -7.74 5.20 -18.19
C ASN A 96 -6.99 4.73 -19.45
N HIS A 97 -6.19 5.58 -20.08
CA HIS A 97 -5.58 5.28 -21.36
C HIS A 97 -4.27 4.50 -21.23
N LYS A 98 -3.64 4.55 -20.05
CA LYS A 98 -2.34 3.94 -19.78
C LYS A 98 -2.22 3.49 -18.32
N PHE A 99 -1.31 2.56 -18.09
CA PHE A 99 -0.89 2.12 -16.79
C PHE A 99 0.26 3.01 -16.29
N THR A 100 -0.09 4.15 -15.71
CA THR A 100 0.88 5.06 -15.12
C THR A 100 1.50 4.43 -13.85
N LEU A 101 2.83 4.37 -13.80
CA LEU A 101 3.63 3.81 -12.72
C LEU A 101 4.33 4.91 -11.92
N GLY A 102 4.72 4.56 -10.69
CA GLY A 102 5.51 5.40 -9.79
C GLY A 102 4.79 5.69 -8.48
N VAL A 103 5.35 6.62 -7.71
CA VAL A 103 4.80 7.07 -6.43
C VAL A 103 3.75 8.16 -6.65
N PHE A 104 2.48 7.84 -6.42
CA PHE A 104 1.37 8.78 -6.55
C PHE A 104 1.25 9.68 -5.34
N PHE A 105 1.50 9.12 -4.16
CA PHE A 105 1.29 9.81 -2.91
C PHE A 105 2.33 9.39 -1.87
N LYS A 106 2.91 10.37 -1.18
CA LYS A 106 3.80 10.13 -0.05
C LYS A 106 3.74 11.34 0.89
N LYS A 107 3.28 11.13 2.12
CA LYS A 107 3.19 12.15 3.18
C LYS A 107 3.78 11.62 4.48
N LYS A 108 4.42 12.49 5.26
CA LYS A 108 4.81 12.15 6.63
C LYS A 108 3.60 12.34 7.54
N ARG A 109 3.36 11.37 8.42
CA ARG A 109 2.38 11.47 9.51
C ARG A 109 2.96 10.74 10.72
N GLN A 110 2.54 11.14 11.91
CA GLN A 110 2.79 10.36 13.10
C GLN A 110 2.26 8.92 12.92
N ILE A 111 3.11 7.94 13.23
CA ILE A 111 2.84 6.51 13.04
C ILE A 111 2.16 5.93 14.27
N TYR A 112 1.21 5.01 14.03
CA TYR A 112 0.30 4.48 15.05
C TYR A 112 1.01 3.99 16.31
N HIS A 113 2.07 3.21 16.18
CA HIS A 113 2.76 2.66 17.34
C HIS A 113 3.48 3.73 18.18
N LYS A 114 3.97 4.81 17.56
CA LYS A 114 4.56 5.94 18.29
C LYS A 114 3.48 6.79 18.97
N GLU A 115 2.29 6.93 18.40
CA GLU A 115 1.17 7.58 19.11
C GLU A 115 0.69 6.75 20.30
N LEU A 116 0.61 5.43 20.14
CA LEU A 116 0.08 4.55 21.15
C LEU A 116 1.06 4.28 22.29
N TYR A 117 2.34 4.10 21.97
CA TYR A 117 3.36 3.65 22.94
C TYR A 117 4.56 4.59 23.07
N GLY A 118 4.65 5.67 22.28
CA GLY A 118 5.88 6.45 22.19
C GLY A 118 7.07 5.58 21.80
N ASP A 119 8.16 5.67 22.54
CA ASP A 119 9.36 4.84 22.38
C ASP A 119 9.33 3.54 23.22
N HIS A 120 8.16 3.17 23.74
CA HIS A 120 8.00 1.92 24.47
C HIS A 120 7.78 0.75 23.51
N ASN A 121 8.70 -0.23 23.55
CA ASN A 121 8.56 -1.49 22.83
C ASN A 121 8.08 -2.59 23.80
N PRO A 122 6.84 -3.08 23.67
CA PRO A 122 6.27 -4.04 24.63
C PRO A 122 6.89 -5.44 24.55
N ILE A 123 7.60 -5.76 23.47
CA ILE A 123 8.29 -7.04 23.29
C ILE A 123 9.61 -7.02 24.05
N THR A 124 10.43 -5.99 23.84
CA THR A 124 11.77 -5.90 24.44
C THR A 124 11.75 -5.35 25.86
N LYS A 125 10.80 -4.46 26.19
CA LYS A 125 10.63 -3.88 27.54
C LYS A 125 9.54 -4.61 28.34
N LYS A 126 9.33 -5.90 28.07
CA LYS A 126 8.33 -6.72 28.76
C LYS A 126 8.68 -6.88 30.23
N LEU A 127 7.70 -6.63 31.10
CA LEU A 127 7.84 -6.87 32.54
C LEU A 127 8.00 -8.38 32.82
N SER A 128 8.86 -8.73 33.79
CA SER A 128 8.95 -10.08 34.33
C SER A 128 7.60 -10.55 34.89
N ARG A 129 7.41 -11.87 34.98
CA ARG A 129 6.18 -12.44 35.53
C ARG A 129 5.92 -11.96 36.96
N GLU A 130 6.95 -11.92 37.80
CA GLU A 130 6.84 -11.42 39.19
C GLU A 130 6.39 -9.97 39.22
N ASN A 131 7.07 -9.08 38.49
CA ASN A 131 6.73 -7.66 38.44
C ASN A 131 5.31 -7.42 37.89
N ARG A 132 4.87 -8.25 36.93
CA ARG A 132 3.49 -8.23 36.43
C ARG A 132 2.50 -8.62 37.52
N LEU A 133 2.76 -9.72 38.23
CA LEU A 133 1.88 -10.22 39.29
C LEU A 133 1.78 -9.21 40.45
N GLU A 134 2.89 -8.60 40.83
CA GLU A 134 2.92 -7.55 41.85
C GLU A 134 2.08 -6.34 41.45
N LYS A 135 2.23 -5.85 40.20
CA LYS A 135 1.40 -4.76 39.68
C LYS A 135 -0.09 -5.14 39.64
N ILE A 136 -0.42 -6.35 39.21
CA ILE A 136 -1.81 -6.84 39.17
C ILE A 136 -2.39 -6.88 40.58
N LYS A 137 -1.68 -7.46 41.55
CA LYS A 137 -2.10 -7.47 42.96
C LYS A 137 -2.35 -6.06 43.50
N ARG A 138 -1.44 -5.13 43.22
CA ARG A 138 -1.57 -3.72 43.59
C ARG A 138 -2.80 -3.05 42.97
N ILE A 139 -3.08 -3.28 41.69
CA ILE A 139 -4.26 -2.73 40.99
C ILE A 139 -5.55 -3.31 41.57
N LEU A 140 -5.58 -4.63 41.79
CA LEU A 140 -6.73 -5.34 42.34
C LEU A 140 -6.90 -5.12 43.85
N LYS A 141 -6.01 -4.37 44.51
CA LYS A 141 -5.96 -4.18 45.98
C LYS A 141 -5.90 -5.49 46.75
N ILE A 142 -5.34 -6.53 46.15
CA ILE A 142 -5.11 -7.82 46.80
C ILE A 142 -3.80 -7.68 47.58
N LYS A 143 -3.87 -7.87 48.91
CA LYS A 143 -2.70 -7.86 49.79
C LYS A 143 -1.71 -8.97 49.42
#